data_AF-A0A522MPR9-F1
#
_entry.id   AF-A0A522MPR9-F1
#
_cell.length_a   1.000
_cell.length_b   1.000
_cell.length_c   1.000
_cell.angle_alpha   90.00
_cell.angle_beta   90.00
_cell.angle_gamma   90.00
#
_symmetry.space_group_name_H-M   'P 1'
#
loop_
_entity.id
_entity.type
_entity.pdbx_description
1 polymer ?
#
loop_
_entity_poly.entity_id
_entity_poly.type
_entity_poly.pdbx_seq_one_letter_code
_entity_poly.pdbx_strand_id
1 'polypeptide(L)'
;MSVCGWRRVLSFAVTVAGAAAAWSQTAPAPRFPGAATTVAVNRASGKVAVLVGGQLQLFDDVRAPSPSARLELPGSGPRVLEFCGPNLRYVTHGVQGMAQVFVAITADGRERLAWPNSGLSELFPTQDSRLTLDGKGLYGFLPLDPAAREYFGLPGDIPTGAGVAATFRFAGEKLLARASAAFAGVVALSPDDMLLTLDGGGLMRYRSPGGVAWKREGRGGAWRVVDVDPAGGVAAAVDGEGAVVGIGIERGEPRFRGALPGARVRDARLLSDSRLLVLQVAPERRAAILDTTTMRPAGEQPAELCARQGLAAVYESWLGTADSLAGLLDAGAAGHPALLLHGAAGWYLVTLRERPAAASTAEKP
;
A
#
# COMPACT_ATOMS: atom_id res chain seq x y z
N MET A 1 1.28 49.41 -70.16
CA MET A 1 2.13 48.51 -69.35
C MET A 1 2.77 49.35 -68.27
N SER A 2 2.62 49.18 -66.97
CA SER A 2 1.81 48.29 -66.13
C SER A 2 1.74 49.00 -64.77
N VAL A 3 0.57 49.40 -64.29
CA VAL A 3 0.34 49.83 -62.89
C VAL A 3 -1.07 49.43 -62.45
N CYS A 4 -1.06 48.64 -61.38
CA CYS A 4 -1.98 48.39 -60.27
C CYS A 4 -3.35 49.10 -60.19
N GLY A 5 -4.36 48.33 -59.75
CA GLY A 5 -5.65 48.87 -59.29
C GLY A 5 -6.61 47.86 -58.66
N TRP A 6 -6.15 47.19 -57.60
CA TRP A 6 -6.90 46.69 -56.42
C TRP A 6 -8.37 46.25 -56.55
N ARG A 7 -8.66 44.97 -56.24
CA ARG A 7 -9.87 44.57 -55.48
C ARG A 7 -9.57 43.40 -54.53
N ARG A 8 -9.65 43.75 -53.23
CA ARG A 8 -9.97 42.98 -52.02
C ARG A 8 -10.02 41.44 -52.13
N VAL A 9 -9.15 40.76 -51.37
CA VAL A 9 -9.42 39.44 -50.80
C VAL A 9 -9.18 39.51 -49.30
N LEU A 10 -10.15 38.97 -48.56
CA LEU A 10 -10.28 39.01 -47.11
C LEU A 10 -9.09 38.38 -46.37
N SER A 11 -8.70 39.07 -45.30
CA SER A 11 -7.74 38.65 -44.29
C SER A 11 -8.19 37.37 -43.56
N PHE A 12 -7.33 36.35 -43.56
CA PHE A 12 -7.21 35.43 -42.43
C PHE A 12 -5.75 35.40 -42.01
N ALA A 13 -5.45 36.13 -40.94
CA ALA A 13 -4.21 36.01 -40.20
C ALA A 13 -4.27 34.68 -39.42
N VAL A 14 -3.47 33.70 -39.82
CA VAL A 14 -3.10 32.59 -38.95
C VAL A 14 -1.76 32.94 -38.33
N THR A 15 -1.82 33.33 -37.07
CA THR A 15 -0.71 33.69 -36.20
C THR A 15 0.27 32.52 -36.09
N VAL A 16 1.45 32.68 -36.71
CA VAL A 16 2.65 31.92 -36.38
C VAL A 16 3.30 32.61 -35.19
N ALA A 17 3.05 32.13 -33.97
CA ALA A 17 3.90 32.36 -32.79
C ALA A 17 3.33 31.58 -31.59
N GLY A 18 4.01 30.50 -31.19
CA GLY A 18 3.64 29.78 -29.98
C GLY A 18 3.92 28.28 -29.96
N ALA A 19 4.54 27.70 -30.99
CA ALA A 19 5.20 26.40 -30.85
C ALA A 19 6.57 26.62 -30.18
N ALA A 20 6.54 27.02 -28.91
CA ALA A 20 7.70 26.86 -28.05
C ALA A 20 7.93 25.35 -27.93
N ALA A 21 9.06 24.92 -28.49
CA ALA A 21 9.59 23.57 -28.47
C ALA A 21 9.08 22.76 -27.28
N ALA A 22 8.30 21.71 -27.56
CA ALA A 22 8.22 20.56 -26.69
C ALA A 22 9.64 19.99 -26.60
N TRP A 23 10.42 20.51 -25.65
CA TRP A 23 11.61 19.83 -25.20
C TRP A 23 11.12 18.45 -24.79
N SER A 24 11.56 17.44 -25.53
CA SER A 24 11.57 16.07 -25.06
C SER A 24 12.44 16.06 -23.81
N GLN A 25 11.85 16.47 -22.67
CA GLN A 25 12.38 16.15 -21.37
C GLN A 25 12.20 14.65 -21.27
N THR A 26 13.22 13.93 -21.71
CA THR A 26 13.40 12.54 -21.35
C THR A 26 13.30 12.52 -19.83
N ALA A 27 12.31 11.78 -19.30
CA ALA A 27 12.12 11.68 -17.86
C ALA A 27 13.48 11.35 -17.19
N PRO A 28 13.76 11.89 -16.00
CA PRO A 28 15.01 11.59 -15.31
C PRO A 28 15.20 10.07 -15.17
N ALA A 29 16.43 9.58 -15.05
CA ALA A 29 16.64 8.14 -14.91
C ALA A 29 15.93 7.58 -13.66
N PRO A 30 15.36 6.36 -13.72
CA PRO A 30 14.77 5.72 -12.56
C PRO A 30 15.83 5.48 -11.48
N ARG A 31 15.44 5.65 -10.21
CA ARG A 31 16.27 5.32 -9.05
C ARG A 31 16.60 3.83 -8.99
N PHE A 32 15.61 3.00 -9.30
CA PHE A 32 15.77 1.54 -9.42
C PHE A 32 15.26 1.11 -10.81
N PRO A 33 16.15 0.88 -11.79
CA PRO A 33 15.75 0.58 -13.16
C PRO A 33 15.16 -0.83 -13.30
N GLY A 34 14.37 -1.03 -14.36
CA GLY A 34 13.79 -2.32 -14.78
C GLY A 34 12.30 -2.43 -14.51
N ALA A 35 11.51 -2.77 -15.54
CA ALA A 35 10.06 -2.92 -15.43
C ALA A 35 9.62 -4.07 -14.50
N ALA A 36 10.46 -5.10 -14.36
CA ALA A 36 10.21 -6.23 -13.46
C ALA A 36 10.73 -5.99 -12.03
N THR A 37 11.37 -4.85 -11.77
CA THR A 37 11.94 -4.53 -10.46
C THR A 37 10.81 -4.34 -9.45
N THR A 38 10.88 -5.08 -8.33
CA THR A 38 9.92 -4.95 -7.23
C THR A 38 10.57 -4.25 -6.05
N VAL A 39 9.80 -3.39 -5.37
CA VAL A 39 10.28 -2.59 -4.24
C VAL A 39 9.32 -2.71 -3.08
N ALA A 40 9.85 -2.88 -1.87
CA ALA A 40 9.13 -2.65 -0.63
C ALA A 40 9.90 -1.65 0.24
N VAL A 41 9.16 -0.85 1.01
CA VAL A 41 9.71 0.11 1.96
C VAL A 41 9.22 -0.23 3.36
N ASN A 42 10.14 -0.25 4.32
CA ASN A 42 9.84 -0.36 5.72
C ASN A 42 9.49 1.01 6.30
N ARG A 43 8.20 1.29 6.52
CA ARG A 43 7.72 2.60 7.03
C ARG A 43 8.42 3.03 8.33
N ALA A 44 8.71 2.08 9.23
CA ALA A 44 9.26 2.40 10.55
C ALA A 44 10.75 2.77 10.52
N SER A 45 11.51 2.22 9.56
CA SER A 45 12.97 2.39 9.50
C SER A 45 13.48 3.12 8.26
N GLY A 46 12.65 3.32 7.24
CA GLY A 46 13.07 3.86 5.94
C GLY A 46 13.85 2.86 5.07
N LYS A 47 14.11 1.65 5.57
CA LYS A 47 14.82 0.61 4.81
C LYS A 47 14.06 0.25 3.54
N VAL A 48 14.79 0.03 2.46
CA VAL A 48 14.23 -0.31 1.14
C VAL A 48 14.76 -1.67 0.71
N ALA A 49 13.85 -2.56 0.34
CA ALA A 49 14.16 -3.82 -0.30
C ALA A 49 13.85 -3.70 -1.79
N VAL A 50 14.84 -3.96 -2.63
CA VAL A 50 14.73 -3.88 -4.09
C VAL A 50 15.13 -5.21 -4.68
N LEU A 51 14.25 -5.84 -5.44
CA LEU A 51 14.55 -7.08 -6.16
C LEU A 51 14.63 -6.79 -7.65
N VAL A 52 15.83 -6.97 -8.20
CA VAL A 52 16.15 -6.78 -9.62
C VAL A 52 16.64 -8.10 -10.18
N GLY A 53 15.90 -8.66 -11.15
CA GLY A 53 16.16 -10.02 -11.65
C GLY A 53 15.90 -11.06 -10.55
N GLY A 54 16.96 -11.70 -10.05
CA GLY A 54 16.91 -12.66 -8.92
C GLY A 54 17.60 -12.17 -7.65
N GLN A 55 18.25 -11.00 -7.69
CA GLN A 55 19.04 -10.50 -6.58
C GLN A 55 18.25 -9.49 -5.76
N LEU A 56 18.07 -9.82 -4.48
CA LEU A 56 17.54 -8.92 -3.48
C LEU A 56 18.65 -7.98 -2.98
N GLN A 57 18.39 -6.68 -3.03
CA GLN A 57 19.27 -5.63 -2.56
C GLN A 57 18.58 -4.87 -1.43
N LEU A 58 19.27 -4.72 -0.30
CA LEU A 58 18.77 -3.96 0.85
C LEU A 58 19.49 -2.63 0.93
N PHE A 59 18.74 -1.55 1.11
CA PHE A 59 19.25 -0.20 1.32
C PHE A 59 18.78 0.30 2.68
N ASP A 60 19.64 1.01 3.40
CA ASP A 60 19.27 1.62 4.69
C ASP A 60 18.36 2.85 4.51
N ASP A 61 18.43 3.50 3.35
CA ASP A 61 17.56 4.60 2.93
C ASP A 61 17.43 4.59 1.40
N VAL A 62 16.31 5.09 0.87
CA VAL A 62 16.05 5.14 -0.59
C VAL A 62 17.10 5.92 -1.38
N ARG A 63 17.75 6.91 -0.75
CA ARG A 63 18.79 7.76 -1.33
C ARG A 63 20.19 7.19 -1.18
N ALA A 64 20.37 6.12 -0.39
CA ALA A 64 21.67 5.50 -0.21
C ALA A 64 22.26 5.11 -1.58
N PRO A 65 23.50 5.49 -1.91
CA PRO A 65 24.05 5.31 -3.26
C PRO A 65 24.28 3.83 -3.62
N SER A 66 24.43 2.96 -2.62
CA SER A 66 24.67 1.54 -2.77
C SER A 66 23.88 0.73 -1.74
N PRO A 67 23.56 -0.55 -2.02
CA PRO A 67 22.91 -1.40 -1.04
C PRO A 67 23.86 -1.77 0.10
N SER A 68 23.32 -1.88 1.31
CA SER A 68 24.03 -2.37 2.51
C SER A 68 24.15 -3.90 2.53
N ALA A 69 23.26 -4.61 1.83
CA ALA A 69 23.35 -6.06 1.65
C ALA A 69 22.81 -6.51 0.29
N ARG A 70 23.31 -7.66 -0.17
CA ARG A 70 22.83 -8.36 -1.37
C ARG A 70 22.62 -9.83 -1.04
N LEU A 71 21.50 -10.37 -1.47
CA LEU A 71 21.06 -11.73 -1.20
C LEU A 71 20.54 -12.34 -2.50
N GLU A 72 20.93 -13.57 -2.80
CA GLU A 72 20.35 -14.34 -3.89
C GLU A 72 19.13 -15.08 -3.35
N LEU A 73 17.98 -14.93 -4.02
CA LEU A 73 16.75 -15.59 -3.59
C LEU A 73 16.58 -16.94 -4.29
N PRO A 74 16.19 -18.01 -3.57
CA PRO A 74 15.95 -19.32 -4.16
C PRO A 74 14.69 -19.33 -5.04
N GLY A 75 14.59 -20.35 -5.90
CA GLY A 75 13.43 -20.61 -6.75
C GLY A 75 13.44 -19.77 -8.04
N SER A 76 12.25 -19.55 -8.60
CA SER A 76 12.05 -18.83 -9.85
C SER A 76 11.01 -17.72 -9.74
N GLY A 77 11.26 -16.63 -10.49
CA GLY A 77 10.41 -15.45 -10.51
C GLY A 77 10.10 -14.87 -9.12
N PRO A 78 11.11 -14.63 -8.25
CA PRO A 78 10.84 -14.07 -6.94
C PRO A 78 10.22 -12.68 -7.06
N ARG A 79 9.38 -12.32 -6.10
CA ARG A 79 8.79 -10.97 -5.96
C ARG A 79 8.78 -10.55 -4.51
N VAL A 80 9.35 -9.38 -4.22
CA VAL A 80 9.20 -8.76 -2.90
C VAL A 80 7.78 -8.23 -2.78
N LEU A 81 7.15 -8.49 -1.64
CA LEU A 81 5.77 -8.12 -1.39
C LEU A 81 5.68 -6.88 -0.48
N GLU A 82 6.20 -6.99 0.73
CA GLU A 82 6.05 -5.96 1.76
C GLU A 82 7.00 -6.18 2.94
N PHE A 83 7.15 -5.16 3.78
CA PHE A 83 7.70 -5.31 5.13
C PHE A 83 6.55 -5.48 6.15
N CYS A 84 6.69 -6.45 7.05
CA CYS A 84 5.80 -6.66 8.19
C CYS A 84 6.63 -6.50 9.47
N GLY A 85 6.57 -5.30 10.06
CA GLY A 85 7.48 -4.91 11.12
C GLY A 85 8.93 -4.92 10.60
N PRO A 86 9.88 -5.58 11.27
CA PRO A 86 11.27 -5.67 10.81
C PRO A 86 11.49 -6.78 9.77
N ASN A 87 10.47 -7.56 9.43
CA ASN A 87 10.62 -8.74 8.56
C ASN A 87 10.24 -8.40 7.13
N LEU A 88 11.01 -8.87 6.15
CA LEU A 88 10.73 -8.73 4.73
C LEU A 88 10.01 -9.99 4.24
N ARG A 89 8.90 -9.80 3.52
CA ARG A 89 8.18 -10.89 2.89
C ARG A 89 8.42 -10.90 1.39
N TYR A 90 8.74 -12.07 0.85
CA TYR A 90 8.75 -12.31 -0.59
C TYR A 90 8.07 -13.63 -0.94
N VAL A 91 7.70 -13.76 -2.21
CA VAL A 91 7.17 -14.99 -2.80
C VAL A 91 8.12 -15.49 -3.87
N THR A 92 8.28 -16.81 -3.96
CA THR A 92 9.04 -17.48 -5.01
C THR A 92 8.34 -18.77 -5.44
N HIS A 93 8.73 -19.33 -6.59
CA HIS A 93 8.08 -20.48 -7.21
C HIS A 93 9.08 -21.59 -7.53
N GLY A 94 8.56 -22.80 -7.78
CA GLY A 94 9.38 -23.93 -8.26
C GLY A 94 10.43 -24.43 -7.27
N VAL A 95 10.22 -24.20 -5.97
CA VAL A 95 11.12 -24.68 -4.91
C VAL A 95 10.70 -26.09 -4.52
N GLN A 96 11.56 -27.09 -4.72
CA GLN A 96 11.36 -28.48 -4.27
C GLN A 96 9.98 -29.08 -4.62
N GLY A 97 9.50 -28.85 -5.86
CA GLY A 97 8.21 -29.38 -6.32
C GLY A 97 6.98 -28.62 -5.82
N MET A 98 7.15 -27.54 -5.06
CA MET A 98 6.06 -26.65 -4.68
C MET A 98 5.83 -25.58 -5.74
N ALA A 99 4.56 -25.41 -6.11
CA ALA A 99 4.16 -24.36 -7.04
C ALA A 99 4.51 -22.96 -6.52
N GLN A 100 4.33 -22.72 -5.23
CA GLN A 100 4.56 -21.42 -4.60
C GLN A 100 5.06 -21.57 -3.16
N VAL A 101 5.98 -20.68 -2.78
CA VAL A 101 6.54 -20.59 -1.44
C VAL A 101 6.58 -19.14 -0.98
N PHE A 102 6.11 -18.90 0.24
CA PHE A 102 6.30 -17.64 0.94
C PHE A 102 7.46 -17.74 1.91
N VAL A 103 8.34 -16.75 1.86
CA VAL A 103 9.52 -16.68 2.71
C VAL A 103 9.54 -15.35 3.43
N ALA A 104 9.91 -15.40 4.72
CA ALA A 104 10.19 -14.24 5.53
C ALA A 104 11.69 -14.15 5.76
N ILE A 105 12.30 -13.01 5.44
CA ILE A 105 13.65 -12.68 5.92
C ILE A 105 13.47 -11.93 7.22
N THR A 106 13.90 -12.52 8.32
CA THR A 106 13.71 -11.94 9.65
C THR A 106 14.78 -10.91 9.98
N ALA A 107 14.54 -10.12 11.03
CA ALA A 107 15.44 -9.04 11.46
C ALA A 107 16.91 -9.49 11.70
N ASP A 108 17.11 -10.77 12.05
CA ASP A 108 18.42 -11.40 12.24
C ASP A 108 19.09 -11.83 10.91
N GLY A 109 18.49 -11.48 9.77
CA GLY A 109 18.95 -11.82 8.42
C GLY A 109 18.69 -13.27 8.02
N ARG A 110 18.03 -14.08 8.84
CA ARG A 110 17.75 -15.48 8.52
C ARG A 110 16.49 -15.60 7.68
N GLU A 111 16.56 -16.43 6.64
CA GLU A 111 15.37 -16.87 5.92
C GLU A 111 14.59 -17.86 6.78
N ARG A 112 13.30 -17.63 6.91
CA ARG A 112 12.36 -18.54 7.54
C ARG A 112 11.28 -18.85 6.52
N LEU A 113 11.18 -20.14 6.17
CA LEU A 113 10.09 -20.64 5.35
C LEU A 113 8.78 -20.39 6.10
N ALA A 114 7.98 -19.46 5.57
CA ALA A 114 6.59 -19.34 5.99
C ALA A 114 5.81 -20.57 5.48
N TRP A 115 6.29 -21.15 4.37
CA TRP A 115 5.81 -22.37 3.73
C TRP A 115 6.98 -23.13 3.07
N PRO A 116 7.02 -24.48 3.00
CA PRO A 116 6.13 -25.44 3.65
C PRO A 116 6.65 -25.73 5.06
N ASN A 117 5.75 -25.73 6.02
CA ASN A 117 5.98 -26.45 7.27
C ASN A 117 5.02 -27.64 7.24
N SER A 118 5.53 -28.84 7.48
CA SER A 118 4.80 -30.11 7.38
C SER A 118 3.41 -30.02 8.02
N GLY A 119 2.34 -30.32 7.27
CA GLY A 119 1.00 -30.54 7.84
C GLY A 119 -0.10 -29.55 7.46
N LEU A 120 0.15 -28.63 6.54
CA LEU A 120 -0.89 -27.85 5.87
C LEU A 120 -1.09 -28.46 4.48
N SER A 121 -2.28 -28.97 4.20
CA SER A 121 -2.63 -29.65 2.96
C SER A 121 -2.58 -28.72 1.74
N GLU A 122 -2.80 -29.25 0.53
CA GLU A 122 -3.03 -28.48 -0.71
C GLU A 122 -4.19 -27.44 -0.60
N LEU A 123 -4.90 -27.41 0.53
CA LEU A 123 -6.06 -26.55 0.78
C LEU A 123 -5.69 -25.12 1.24
N PHE A 124 -4.47 -24.80 1.71
CA PHE A 124 -4.07 -23.46 2.24
C PHE A 124 -2.54 -23.27 2.24
N PRO A 125 -1.92 -22.05 2.19
CA PRO A 125 -2.35 -20.66 1.91
C PRO A 125 -2.24 -20.25 0.41
N THR A 126 -3.06 -19.31 -0.05
CA THR A 126 -3.08 -18.79 -1.44
C THR A 126 -2.06 -17.67 -1.69
N GLN A 127 -1.93 -17.25 -2.96
CA GLN A 127 -1.15 -16.06 -3.36
C GLN A 127 -1.47 -14.80 -2.53
N ASP A 128 -2.71 -14.70 -2.03
CA ASP A 128 -3.23 -13.54 -1.28
C ASP A 128 -2.91 -13.55 0.21
N SER A 129 -2.35 -14.66 0.71
CA SER A 129 -1.96 -14.77 2.12
C SER A 129 -0.98 -13.67 2.49
N ARG A 130 -0.82 -13.33 3.77
CA ARG A 130 0.10 -12.30 4.27
C ARG A 130 0.80 -12.71 5.55
N LEU A 131 1.97 -12.14 5.85
CA LEU A 131 2.52 -12.26 7.21
C LEU A 131 1.68 -11.39 8.15
N THR A 132 1.53 -11.81 9.39
CA THR A 132 0.99 -10.96 10.47
C THR A 132 1.89 -9.73 10.63
N LEU A 133 1.37 -8.60 11.13
CA LEU A 133 2.20 -7.37 11.23
C LEU A 133 3.42 -7.53 12.14
N ASP A 134 3.34 -8.38 13.17
CA ASP A 134 4.50 -8.75 14.00
C ASP A 134 5.47 -9.74 13.32
N GLY A 135 5.11 -10.21 12.12
CA GLY A 135 5.83 -11.15 11.28
C GLY A 135 6.03 -12.53 11.89
N LYS A 136 5.23 -12.93 12.88
CA LYS A 136 5.34 -14.23 13.57
C LYS A 136 4.43 -15.32 13.01
N GLY A 137 3.50 -14.96 12.12
CA GLY A 137 2.56 -15.89 11.52
C GLY A 137 2.18 -15.52 10.10
N LEU A 138 1.51 -16.45 9.42
CA LEU A 138 0.81 -16.23 8.16
C LEU A 138 -0.68 -16.06 8.42
N TYR A 139 -1.33 -15.32 7.54
CA TYR A 139 -2.73 -14.97 7.61
C TYR A 139 -3.37 -15.10 6.23
N GLY A 140 -4.64 -15.55 6.19
CA GLY A 140 -5.46 -15.60 4.98
C GLY A 140 -6.93 -15.32 5.26
N PHE A 141 -7.62 -14.74 4.27
CA PHE A 141 -9.07 -14.56 4.26
C PHE A 141 -9.69 -15.27 3.07
N LEU A 142 -10.61 -16.18 3.34
CA LEU A 142 -11.09 -17.15 2.35
C LEU A 142 -12.58 -17.44 2.58
N PRO A 143 -13.34 -17.81 1.54
CA PRO A 143 -14.71 -18.28 1.73
C PRO A 143 -14.72 -19.61 2.48
N LEU A 144 -15.71 -19.82 3.34
CA LEU A 144 -15.90 -21.06 4.10
C LEU A 144 -16.43 -22.17 3.19
N ASP A 145 -15.59 -23.13 2.87
CA ASP A 145 -15.98 -24.38 2.20
C ASP A 145 -16.04 -25.57 3.19
N PRO A 146 -16.52 -26.76 2.77
CA PRO A 146 -16.60 -27.92 3.65
C PRO A 146 -15.25 -28.38 4.22
N ALA A 147 -14.17 -28.35 3.43
CA ALA A 147 -12.86 -28.83 3.85
C ALA A 147 -12.22 -27.86 4.87
N ALA A 148 -12.35 -26.56 4.64
CA ALA A 148 -11.97 -25.51 5.57
C ALA A 148 -12.73 -25.63 6.90
N ARG A 149 -14.03 -25.91 6.85
CA ARG A 149 -14.87 -26.10 8.04
C ARG A 149 -14.38 -27.26 8.90
N GLU A 150 -14.16 -28.40 8.29
CA GLU A 150 -13.66 -29.60 8.95
C GLU A 150 -12.28 -29.35 9.55
N TYR A 151 -11.34 -28.84 8.74
CA TYR A 151 -9.98 -28.54 9.16
C TYR A 151 -9.92 -27.56 10.35
N PHE A 152 -10.73 -26.50 10.30
CA PHE A 152 -10.76 -25.49 11.35
C PHE A 152 -11.66 -25.84 12.55
N GLY A 153 -12.45 -26.91 12.48
CA GLY A 153 -13.42 -27.27 13.51
C GLY A 153 -14.46 -26.17 13.74
N LEU A 154 -14.91 -25.53 12.65
CA LEU A 154 -15.85 -24.41 12.72
C LEU A 154 -17.30 -24.88 12.89
N PRO A 155 -18.14 -24.13 13.63
CA PRO A 155 -19.55 -24.48 13.84
C PRO A 155 -20.34 -24.71 12.54
N GLY A 156 -21.24 -25.69 12.56
CA GLY A 156 -22.02 -26.11 11.38
C GLY A 156 -23.12 -25.15 10.95
N ASP A 157 -23.55 -24.26 11.85
CA ASP A 157 -24.57 -23.23 11.64
C ASP A 157 -24.04 -22.02 10.84
N ILE A 158 -22.73 -21.85 10.72
CA ILE A 158 -22.14 -20.84 9.85
C ILE A 158 -22.41 -21.25 8.39
N PRO A 159 -22.98 -20.37 7.55
CA PRO A 159 -23.32 -20.73 6.18
C PRO A 159 -22.06 -20.94 5.33
N THR A 160 -22.13 -21.87 4.37
CA THR A 160 -21.10 -22.03 3.33
C THR A 160 -20.93 -20.72 2.57
N GLY A 161 -19.69 -20.35 2.27
CA GLY A 161 -19.34 -19.07 1.64
C GLY A 161 -19.12 -17.92 2.63
N ALA A 162 -19.39 -18.09 3.93
CA ALA A 162 -19.04 -17.11 4.95
C ALA A 162 -17.55 -16.76 4.94
N GLY A 163 -17.18 -15.53 5.31
CA GLY A 163 -15.77 -15.15 5.41
C GLY A 163 -15.05 -15.89 6.54
N VAL A 164 -13.90 -16.48 6.25
CA VAL A 164 -13.00 -17.14 7.21
C VAL A 164 -11.71 -16.35 7.31
N ALA A 165 -11.37 -15.89 8.52
CA ALA A 165 -10.08 -15.32 8.85
C ALA A 165 -9.27 -16.36 9.61
N ALA A 166 -8.10 -16.73 9.09
CA ALA A 166 -7.21 -17.70 9.75
C ALA A 166 -5.80 -17.13 9.90
N THR A 167 -5.17 -17.40 11.04
CA THR A 167 -3.75 -17.16 11.32
C THR A 167 -3.06 -18.48 11.70
N PHE A 168 -1.82 -18.60 11.23
CA PHE A 168 -0.95 -19.74 11.43
C PHE A 168 0.37 -19.25 11.99
N ARG A 169 0.98 -19.98 12.93
CA ARG A 169 2.37 -19.75 13.31
C ARG A 169 3.31 -20.37 12.27
N PHE A 170 4.55 -19.89 12.22
CA PHE A 170 5.63 -20.69 11.64
C PHE A 170 5.66 -22.09 12.27
N ALA A 171 5.98 -23.11 11.47
CA ALA A 171 5.87 -24.54 11.81
C ALA A 171 4.45 -25.16 11.71
N GLY A 172 3.48 -24.49 11.08
CA GLY A 172 2.18 -25.10 10.75
C GLY A 172 1.19 -25.20 11.91
N GLU A 173 1.53 -24.64 13.06
CA GLU A 173 0.62 -24.56 14.20
C GLU A 173 -0.52 -23.57 13.89
N LYS A 174 -1.75 -24.09 13.79
CA LYS A 174 -2.96 -23.29 13.69
C LYS A 174 -3.19 -22.57 15.02
N LEU A 175 -3.20 -21.24 15.01
CA LEU A 175 -3.41 -20.45 16.22
C LEU A 175 -4.84 -19.94 16.34
N LEU A 176 -5.39 -19.37 15.26
CA LEU A 176 -6.70 -18.75 15.30
C LEU A 176 -7.42 -18.90 13.97
N ALA A 177 -8.65 -19.38 14.00
CA ALA A 177 -9.56 -19.37 12.85
C ALA A 177 -10.94 -18.89 13.30
N ARG A 178 -11.50 -17.91 12.60
CA ARG A 178 -12.83 -17.36 12.88
C ARG A 178 -13.59 -17.24 11.58
N ALA A 179 -14.85 -17.64 11.62
CA ALA A 179 -15.74 -17.52 10.48
C ALA A 179 -17.04 -16.84 10.90
N SER A 180 -17.60 -16.04 10.00
CA SER A 180 -18.90 -15.42 10.17
C SER A 180 -19.44 -14.99 8.81
N ALA A 181 -20.75 -15.12 8.63
CA ALA A 181 -21.44 -14.55 7.46
C ALA A 181 -21.29 -13.02 7.42
N ALA A 182 -21.05 -12.38 8.56
CA ALA A 182 -20.86 -10.95 8.65
C ALA A 182 -19.44 -10.49 8.29
N PHE A 183 -18.47 -11.37 8.04
CA PHE A 183 -17.11 -10.94 7.72
C PHE A 183 -16.96 -10.60 6.24
N ALA A 184 -16.48 -9.39 5.97
CA ALA A 184 -16.23 -8.89 4.62
C ALA A 184 -14.73 -8.81 4.28
N GLY A 185 -13.85 -8.88 5.28
CA GLY A 185 -12.40 -8.81 5.10
C GLY A 185 -11.67 -8.73 6.43
N VAL A 186 -10.34 -8.79 6.38
CA VAL A 186 -9.52 -8.80 7.59
C VAL A 186 -8.07 -8.40 7.34
N VAL A 187 -7.46 -7.87 8.39
CA VAL A 187 -6.02 -7.62 8.53
C VAL A 187 -5.55 -8.20 9.86
N ALA A 188 -4.54 -9.07 9.83
CA ALA A 188 -3.95 -9.62 11.04
C ALA A 188 -2.90 -8.68 11.62
N LEU A 189 -3.05 -8.30 12.90
CA LEU A 189 -2.08 -7.49 13.64
C LEU A 189 -0.98 -8.36 14.27
N SER A 190 -1.37 -9.54 14.76
CA SER A 190 -0.49 -10.58 15.27
C SER A 190 -1.16 -11.94 15.01
N PRO A 191 -0.53 -13.08 15.31
CA PRO A 191 -1.19 -14.36 15.20
C PRO A 191 -2.47 -14.46 16.03
N ASP A 192 -2.58 -13.72 17.13
CA ASP A 192 -3.73 -13.77 18.05
C ASP A 192 -4.61 -12.51 18.02
N ASP A 193 -4.35 -11.56 17.11
CA ASP A 193 -5.02 -10.25 17.07
C ASP A 193 -5.32 -9.84 15.62
N MET A 194 -6.57 -9.53 15.32
CA MET A 194 -7.03 -9.20 13.96
C MET A 194 -8.06 -8.06 13.95
N LEU A 195 -8.04 -7.30 12.86
CA LEU A 195 -9.07 -6.33 12.50
C LEU A 195 -9.95 -6.94 11.40
N LEU A 196 -11.25 -7.06 11.66
CA LEU A 196 -12.26 -7.65 10.78
C LEU A 196 -13.19 -6.55 10.28
N THR A 197 -13.37 -6.44 8.96
CA THR A 197 -14.43 -5.60 8.38
C THR A 197 -15.72 -6.39 8.26
N LEU A 198 -16.85 -5.67 8.36
CA LEU A 198 -18.16 -6.29 8.44
C LEU A 198 -18.98 -6.07 7.17
N ASP A 199 -19.76 -7.08 6.78
CA ASP A 199 -20.78 -6.99 5.74
C ASP A 199 -21.94 -6.13 6.27
N GLY A 200 -22.17 -4.97 5.63
CA GLY A 200 -22.99 -3.87 6.17
C GLY A 200 -22.20 -2.69 6.75
N GLY A 201 -20.90 -2.88 7.00
CA GLY A 201 -19.95 -1.83 7.32
C GLY A 201 -19.49 -1.79 8.78
N GLY A 202 -18.34 -1.15 8.96
CA GLY A 202 -17.67 -1.04 10.25
C GLY A 202 -16.46 -1.95 10.38
N LEU A 203 -15.88 -1.93 11.57
CA LEU A 203 -14.63 -2.60 11.89
C LEU A 203 -14.76 -3.22 13.28
N MET A 204 -14.16 -4.38 13.46
CA MET A 204 -14.12 -5.10 14.73
C MET A 204 -12.69 -5.54 15.00
N ARG A 205 -12.23 -5.39 16.24
CA ARG A 205 -10.98 -6.01 16.68
C ARG A 205 -11.29 -7.26 17.48
N TYR A 206 -10.64 -8.35 17.11
CA TYR A 206 -10.74 -9.63 17.80
C TYR A 206 -9.36 -10.02 18.33
N ARG A 207 -9.28 -10.41 19.60
CA ARG A 207 -8.05 -10.88 20.26
C ARG A 207 -8.28 -12.20 20.97
N SER A 208 -7.47 -13.22 20.69
CA SER A 208 -7.49 -14.50 21.40
C SER A 208 -6.65 -14.44 22.68
N PRO A 209 -7.05 -15.06 23.81
CA PRO A 209 -8.32 -15.77 24.05
C PRO A 209 -9.51 -14.86 24.43
N GLY A 210 -9.33 -13.53 24.50
CA GLY A 210 -10.31 -12.57 25.05
C GLY A 210 -11.59 -12.33 24.23
N GLY A 211 -11.63 -12.72 22.96
CA GLY A 211 -12.79 -12.52 22.08
C GLY A 211 -12.79 -11.14 21.39
N VAL A 212 -13.99 -10.57 21.20
CA VAL A 212 -14.15 -9.25 20.59
C VAL A 212 -13.63 -8.19 21.56
N ALA A 213 -12.54 -7.52 21.20
CA ALA A 213 -11.96 -6.45 22.01
C ALA A 213 -12.78 -5.16 21.90
N TRP A 214 -13.22 -4.83 20.68
CA TRP A 214 -14.18 -3.77 20.42
C TRP A 214 -14.82 -3.98 19.05
N LYS A 215 -16.02 -3.42 18.86
CA LYS A 215 -16.73 -3.37 17.58
C LYS A 215 -17.20 -1.95 17.33
N ARG A 216 -17.00 -1.47 16.11
CA ARG A 216 -17.53 -0.21 15.61
C ARG A 216 -18.40 -0.48 14.40
N GLU A 217 -19.66 -0.09 14.51
CA GLU A 217 -20.59 -0.19 13.39
C GLU A 217 -20.37 0.95 12.41
N GLY A 218 -20.43 0.62 11.13
CA GLY A 218 -20.39 1.56 10.03
C GLY A 218 -21.73 1.63 9.33
N ARG A 219 -21.83 2.55 8.38
CA ARG A 219 -22.93 2.61 7.40
C ARG A 219 -22.33 2.64 6.00
N GLY A 220 -23.18 2.44 5.00
CA GLY A 220 -22.81 2.63 3.59
C GLY A 220 -22.26 1.40 2.89
N GLY A 221 -22.28 0.21 3.51
CA GLY A 221 -21.79 -1.04 2.93
C GLY A 221 -20.43 -1.47 3.49
N ALA A 222 -19.83 -2.51 2.89
CA ALA A 222 -18.61 -3.13 3.39
C ALA A 222 -17.45 -2.13 3.47
N TRP A 223 -16.79 -2.09 4.63
CA TRP A 223 -15.56 -1.32 4.81
C TRP A 223 -14.37 -2.15 4.33
N ARG A 224 -13.30 -1.47 3.94
CA ARG A 224 -12.01 -2.11 3.63
C ARG A 224 -10.90 -1.41 4.40
N VAL A 225 -10.15 -2.16 5.20
CA VAL A 225 -8.90 -1.65 5.79
C VAL A 225 -7.90 -1.47 4.65
N VAL A 226 -7.36 -0.26 4.53
CA VAL A 226 -6.44 0.11 3.44
C VAL A 226 -5.01 0.24 3.93
N ASP A 227 -4.83 0.57 5.20
CA ASP A 227 -3.52 0.64 5.82
C ASP A 227 -3.61 0.49 7.34
N VAL A 228 -2.53 0.04 7.97
CA VAL A 228 -2.39 -0.03 9.42
C VAL A 228 -1.03 0.53 9.80
N ASP A 229 -1.03 1.46 10.75
CA ASP A 229 0.15 1.97 11.42
C ASP A 229 0.11 1.57 12.90
N PRO A 230 0.73 0.43 13.27
CA PRO A 230 0.80 -0.01 14.66
C PRO A 230 1.55 0.97 15.55
N ALA A 231 2.57 1.66 15.02
CA ALA A 231 3.37 2.61 15.80
C ALA A 231 2.57 3.87 16.12
N GLY A 232 1.83 4.40 15.14
CA GLY A 232 0.85 5.48 15.36
C GLY A 232 -0.43 5.04 16.06
N GLY A 233 -0.68 3.73 16.18
CA GLY A 233 -1.87 3.17 16.81
C GLY A 233 -3.15 3.38 15.99
N VAL A 234 -3.05 3.51 14.66
CA VAL A 234 -4.17 3.83 13.78
C VAL A 234 -4.34 2.80 12.66
N ALA A 235 -5.57 2.36 12.43
CA ALA A 235 -5.98 1.66 11.22
C ALA A 235 -6.78 2.62 10.32
N ALA A 236 -6.37 2.74 9.07
CA ALA A 236 -7.10 3.47 8.05
C ALA A 236 -8.00 2.50 7.28
N ALA A 237 -9.26 2.88 7.07
CA ALA A 237 -10.20 2.16 6.24
C ALA A 237 -10.90 3.10 5.28
N VAL A 238 -11.42 2.54 4.19
CA VAL A 238 -12.37 3.19 3.30
C VAL A 238 -13.75 2.60 3.58
N ASP A 239 -14.72 3.46 3.88
CA ASP A 239 -16.11 3.03 4.05
C ASP A 239 -16.81 2.82 2.70
N GLY A 240 -18.01 2.23 2.72
CA GLY A 240 -18.72 1.90 1.47
C GLY A 240 -19.23 3.13 0.69
N GLU A 241 -19.18 4.33 1.28
CA GLU A 241 -19.44 5.60 0.59
C GLU A 241 -18.17 6.15 -0.10
N GLY A 242 -17.00 5.57 0.20
CA GLY A 242 -15.71 6.00 -0.34
C GLY A 242 -15.02 7.08 0.49
N ALA A 243 -15.45 7.30 1.75
CA ALA A 243 -14.76 8.17 2.69
C ALA A 243 -13.64 7.42 3.41
N VAL A 244 -12.55 8.11 3.73
CA VAL A 244 -11.47 7.51 4.55
C VAL A 244 -11.75 7.78 6.02
N VAL A 245 -11.60 6.75 6.83
CA VAL A 245 -11.77 6.78 8.27
C VAL A 245 -10.53 6.23 8.96
N GLY A 246 -10.06 6.94 9.97
CA GLY A 246 -9.00 6.51 10.87
C GLY A 246 -9.60 6.03 12.18
N ILE A 247 -9.21 4.85 12.63
CA ILE A 247 -9.67 4.24 13.88
C ILE A 247 -8.47 3.92 14.76
N GLY A 248 -8.55 4.25 16.04
CA GLY A 248 -7.55 3.84 17.02
C GLY A 248 -7.57 2.31 17.19
N ILE A 249 -6.42 1.67 16.99
CA ILE A 249 -6.29 0.21 17.04
C ILE A 249 -6.67 -0.30 18.44
N GLU A 250 -6.26 0.42 19.49
CA GLU A 250 -6.42 -0.06 20.85
C GLU A 250 -7.86 -0.01 21.38
N ARG A 251 -8.60 1.09 21.14
CA ARG A 251 -9.94 1.26 21.73
C ARG A 251 -11.06 1.47 20.71
N GLY A 252 -10.78 1.46 19.40
CA GLY A 252 -11.80 1.62 18.36
C GLY A 252 -12.32 3.06 18.21
N GLU A 253 -11.67 4.02 18.87
CA GLU A 253 -12.07 5.43 18.86
C GLU A 253 -11.84 6.08 17.49
N PRO A 254 -12.70 7.02 17.05
CA PRO A 254 -12.46 7.74 15.81
C PRO A 254 -11.24 8.63 15.95
N ARG A 255 -10.34 8.57 14.97
CA ARG A 255 -9.18 9.48 14.88
C ARG A 255 -9.40 10.57 13.84
N PHE A 256 -9.92 10.19 12.68
CA PHE A 256 -10.29 11.13 11.63
C PHE A 256 -11.35 10.53 10.71
N ARG A 257 -12.07 11.40 10.01
CA ARG A 257 -12.98 11.02 8.92
C ARG A 257 -12.90 12.10 7.86
N GLY A 258 -12.50 11.72 6.65
CA GLY A 258 -12.49 12.58 5.47
C GLY A 258 -13.47 12.06 4.44
N ALA A 259 -14.61 12.72 4.32
CA ALA A 259 -15.45 12.63 3.14
C ALA A 259 -14.99 13.74 2.19
N LEU A 260 -14.46 13.38 1.03
CA LEU A 260 -14.09 14.36 0.01
C LEU A 260 -15.34 14.60 -0.85
N PRO A 261 -15.94 15.80 -0.87
CA PRO A 261 -17.20 16.03 -1.56
C PRO A 261 -17.12 15.61 -3.04
N GLY A 262 -18.04 14.73 -3.46
CA GLY A 262 -18.09 14.19 -4.83
C GLY A 262 -16.98 13.20 -5.19
N ALA A 263 -16.02 12.96 -4.30
CA ALA A 263 -14.90 12.09 -4.55
C ALA A 263 -14.99 10.75 -3.81
N ARG A 264 -14.64 9.67 -4.51
CA ARG A 264 -14.57 8.32 -3.96
C ARG A 264 -13.11 7.91 -3.83
N VAL A 265 -12.68 7.66 -2.60
CA VAL A 265 -11.35 7.12 -2.35
C VAL A 265 -11.34 5.64 -2.66
N ARG A 266 -10.41 5.23 -3.53
CA ARG A 266 -10.17 3.85 -3.90
C ARG A 266 -9.09 3.21 -3.05
N ASP A 267 -8.11 3.97 -2.58
CA ASP A 267 -7.06 3.44 -1.72
C ASP A 267 -6.43 4.56 -0.88
N ALA A 268 -5.87 4.22 0.28
CA ALA A 268 -5.16 5.21 1.09
C ALA A 268 -4.01 4.58 1.86
N ARG A 269 -3.00 5.39 2.20
CA ARG A 269 -1.84 5.01 2.98
C ARG A 269 -1.48 6.08 3.99
N LEU A 270 -1.20 5.65 5.21
CA LEU A 270 -0.61 6.47 6.25
C LEU A 270 0.87 6.66 5.93
N LEU A 271 1.26 7.93 5.82
CA LEU A 271 2.65 8.33 5.63
C LEU A 271 3.38 8.33 6.97
N SER A 272 4.70 8.17 6.91
CA SER A 272 5.63 8.21 8.04
C SER A 272 5.53 9.51 8.87
N ASP A 273 5.05 10.59 8.27
CA ASP A 273 4.82 11.88 8.93
C ASP A 273 3.36 12.10 9.39
N SER A 274 2.58 11.03 9.53
CA SER A 274 1.18 11.02 9.97
C SER A 274 0.18 11.70 9.02
N ARG A 275 0.60 12.13 7.82
CA ARG A 275 -0.34 12.51 6.75
C ARG A 275 -0.92 11.29 6.06
N LEU A 276 -1.94 11.52 5.24
CA LEU A 276 -2.64 10.47 4.51
C LEU A 276 -2.48 10.68 3.00
N LEU A 277 -1.84 9.75 2.31
CA LEU A 277 -1.86 9.68 0.86
C LEU A 277 -3.12 8.93 0.42
N VAL A 278 -3.91 9.52 -0.47
CA VAL A 278 -5.14 8.91 -0.99
C VAL A 278 -5.08 8.79 -2.50
N LEU A 279 -5.63 7.72 -3.05
CA LEU A 279 -5.99 7.56 -4.45
C LEU A 279 -7.51 7.75 -4.58
N GLN A 280 -7.90 8.83 -5.25
CA GLN A 280 -9.30 9.12 -5.60
C GLN A 280 -9.55 8.64 -7.03
N VAL A 281 -10.75 8.13 -7.31
CA VAL A 281 -11.14 7.63 -8.64
C VAL A 281 -12.36 8.32 -9.24
N ALA A 282 -13.01 9.19 -8.49
CA ALA A 282 -14.12 10.03 -8.93
C ALA A 282 -14.00 11.41 -8.25
N PRO A 283 -14.50 12.50 -8.85
CA PRO A 283 -15.00 12.59 -10.23
C PRO A 283 -13.88 12.41 -11.27
N GLU A 284 -12.65 12.70 -10.89
CA GLU A 284 -11.44 12.43 -11.66
C GLU A 284 -10.47 11.62 -10.82
N ARG A 285 -9.67 10.78 -11.49
CA ARG A 285 -8.65 10.01 -10.81
C ARG A 285 -7.50 10.91 -10.43
N ARG A 286 -7.09 10.92 -9.17
CA ARG A 286 -5.93 11.69 -8.68
C ARG A 286 -5.38 11.11 -7.39
N ALA A 287 -4.08 11.31 -7.16
CA ALA A 287 -3.47 11.10 -5.86
C ALA A 287 -3.40 12.43 -5.10
N ALA A 288 -3.66 12.42 -3.79
CA ALA A 288 -3.58 13.61 -2.94
C ALA A 288 -3.00 13.27 -1.57
N ILE A 289 -2.28 14.22 -0.97
CA ILE A 289 -1.79 14.12 0.41
C ILE A 289 -2.67 15.01 1.28
N LEU A 290 -3.28 14.42 2.30
CA LEU A 290 -4.18 15.07 3.24
C LEU A 290 -3.55 15.16 4.63
N ASP A 291 -3.78 16.26 5.32
CA ASP A 291 -3.53 16.38 6.75
C ASP A 291 -4.60 15.58 7.50
N THR A 292 -4.20 14.67 8.40
CA THR A 292 -5.14 13.78 9.10
C THR A 292 -5.98 14.48 10.16
N THR A 293 -5.59 15.68 10.61
CA THR A 293 -6.34 16.46 11.59
C THR A 293 -7.48 17.23 10.93
N THR A 294 -7.20 17.85 9.79
CA THR A 294 -8.13 18.74 9.07
C THR A 294 -8.82 18.07 7.88
N MET A 295 -8.28 16.94 7.42
CA MET A 295 -8.67 16.23 6.19
C MET A 295 -8.64 17.11 4.93
N ARG A 296 -7.77 18.14 4.92
CA ARG A 296 -7.55 19.03 3.78
C ARG A 296 -6.23 18.71 3.07
N PRO A 297 -6.09 19.04 1.77
CA PRO A 297 -4.81 18.91 1.07
C PRO A 297 -3.68 19.59 1.84
N ALA A 298 -2.56 18.88 2.00
CA ALA A 298 -1.45 19.28 2.83
C ALA A 298 -0.11 19.23 2.09
N GLY A 299 0.53 20.40 1.99
CA GLY A 299 1.80 20.56 1.26
C GLY A 299 1.66 20.38 -0.25
N GLU A 300 2.80 20.27 -0.94
CA GLU A 300 2.86 19.97 -2.38
C GLU A 300 2.20 18.61 -2.65
N GLN A 301 1.32 18.56 -3.66
CA GLN A 301 0.58 17.36 -4.03
C GLN A 301 1.39 16.45 -4.96
N PRO A 302 1.11 15.13 -5.04
CA PRO A 302 1.87 14.18 -5.87
C PRO A 302 2.08 14.63 -7.33
N ALA A 303 1.05 15.20 -7.96
CA ALA A 303 1.15 15.72 -9.32
C ALA A 303 2.14 16.90 -9.44
N GLU A 304 2.09 17.86 -8.51
CA GLU A 304 2.98 19.03 -8.47
C GLU A 304 4.44 18.60 -8.25
N LEU A 305 4.65 17.64 -7.35
CA LEU A 305 5.96 17.08 -7.03
C LEU A 305 6.59 16.36 -8.23
N CYS A 306 5.79 15.59 -8.96
CA CYS A 306 6.25 14.89 -10.15
C CYS A 306 6.53 15.88 -11.29
N ALA A 307 5.65 16.86 -11.52
CA ALA A 307 5.84 17.88 -12.54
C ALA A 307 7.15 18.67 -12.34
N ARG A 308 7.44 19.08 -11.10
CA ARG A 308 8.69 19.78 -10.75
C ARG A 308 9.95 18.98 -11.06
N GLN A 309 9.87 17.65 -11.03
CA GLN A 309 11.00 16.74 -11.26
C GLN A 309 11.05 16.18 -12.70
N GLY A 310 10.24 16.71 -13.62
CA GLY A 310 10.17 16.19 -15.00
C GLY A 310 9.54 14.79 -15.10
N LEU A 311 8.75 14.40 -14.08
CA LEU A 311 8.10 13.10 -13.97
C LEU A 311 6.59 13.14 -14.28
N ALA A 312 6.07 14.25 -14.82
CA ALA A 312 4.65 14.40 -15.13
C ALA A 312 4.11 13.26 -16.00
N ALA A 313 4.80 12.93 -17.09
CA ALA A 313 4.37 11.84 -17.99
C ALA A 313 4.38 10.46 -17.30
N VAL A 314 5.33 10.21 -16.40
CA VAL A 314 5.38 8.97 -15.62
C VAL A 314 4.21 8.90 -14.64
N TYR A 315 3.92 10.01 -13.96
CA TYR A 315 2.81 10.12 -13.02
C TYR A 315 1.46 9.94 -13.71
N GLU A 316 1.22 10.62 -14.83
CA GLU A 316 -0.03 10.50 -15.60
C GLU A 316 -0.21 9.10 -16.18
N SER A 317 0.87 8.46 -16.65
CA SER A 317 0.82 7.07 -17.14
C SER A 317 0.46 6.08 -16.03
N TRP A 318 1.08 6.22 -14.84
CA TRP A 318 0.72 5.43 -13.66
C TRP A 318 -0.73 5.69 -13.26
N LEU A 319 -1.13 6.96 -13.11
CA LEU A 319 -2.45 7.36 -12.68
C LEU A 319 -3.53 6.82 -13.62
N GLY A 320 -3.31 6.86 -14.93
CA GLY A 320 -4.23 6.34 -15.96
C GLY A 320 -4.59 4.86 -15.80
N THR A 321 -3.76 4.07 -15.11
CA THR A 321 -3.98 2.63 -14.87
C THR A 321 -4.12 2.25 -13.39
N ALA A 322 -3.82 3.15 -12.46
CA ALA A 322 -3.80 2.88 -11.03
C ALA A 322 -5.17 2.47 -10.47
N ASP A 323 -5.21 1.29 -9.86
CA ASP A 323 -6.34 0.74 -9.09
C ASP A 323 -6.10 0.77 -7.57
N SER A 324 -4.85 1.08 -7.18
CA SER A 324 -4.32 1.11 -5.83
C SER A 324 -3.07 2.01 -5.75
N LEU A 325 -2.60 2.29 -4.53
CA LEU A 325 -1.35 3.02 -4.29
C LEU A 325 -0.10 2.12 -4.40
N ALA A 326 -0.20 0.89 -4.93
CA ALA A 326 0.94 -0.02 -5.05
C ALA A 326 2.09 0.54 -5.90
N GLY A 327 1.80 1.39 -6.89
CA GLY A 327 2.80 2.10 -7.69
C GLY A 327 3.25 3.45 -7.13
N LEU A 328 2.78 3.84 -5.94
CA LEU A 328 3.17 5.09 -5.28
C LEU A 328 3.41 4.84 -3.79
N LEU A 329 4.66 4.58 -3.42
CA LEU A 329 5.05 4.19 -2.06
C LEU A 329 5.56 5.39 -1.27
N ASP A 330 5.27 5.40 0.03
CA ASP A 330 6.03 6.23 0.97
C ASP A 330 7.44 5.64 1.11
N ALA A 331 8.44 6.45 0.77
CA ALA A 331 9.85 6.13 0.87
C ALA A 331 10.59 7.09 1.79
N GLY A 332 9.85 7.91 2.53
CA GLY A 332 10.39 8.86 3.49
C GLY A 332 10.92 8.20 4.74
N ALA A 333 11.93 8.84 5.33
CA ALA A 333 12.31 8.65 6.71
C ALA A 333 11.96 9.93 7.50
N ALA A 334 11.96 9.84 8.84
CA ALA A 334 11.77 11.02 9.69
C ALA A 334 12.75 12.14 9.29
N GLY A 335 12.22 13.32 8.98
CA GLY A 335 13.00 14.49 8.53
C GLY A 335 13.29 14.54 7.04
N HIS A 336 13.21 13.42 6.31
CA HIS A 336 13.51 13.38 4.87
C HIS A 336 12.40 12.68 4.07
N PRO A 337 11.23 13.32 3.93
CA PRO A 337 10.07 12.73 3.27
C PRO A 337 10.36 12.48 1.77
N ALA A 338 9.88 11.36 1.24
CA ALA A 338 10.00 11.00 -0.17
C ALA A 338 8.89 10.03 -0.59
N LEU A 339 8.58 10.02 -1.88
CA LEU A 339 7.74 8.98 -2.50
C LEU A 339 8.55 8.21 -3.54
N LEU A 340 8.17 6.97 -3.80
CA LEU A 340 8.62 6.19 -4.95
C LEU A 340 7.46 5.98 -5.90
N LEU A 341 7.63 6.42 -7.16
CA LEU A 341 6.66 6.26 -8.23
C LEU A 341 7.13 5.15 -9.19
N HIS A 342 6.29 4.15 -9.43
CA HIS A 342 6.56 3.11 -10.41
C HIS A 342 6.15 3.57 -11.82
N GLY A 343 7.07 3.46 -12.77
CA GLY A 343 6.83 3.72 -14.19
C GLY A 343 7.38 2.61 -15.07
N ALA A 344 7.17 2.73 -16.38
CA ALA A 344 7.52 1.68 -17.35
C ALA A 344 9.01 1.27 -17.34
N ALA A 345 9.92 2.19 -16.98
CA ALA A 345 11.36 1.91 -16.93
C ALA A 345 11.88 1.51 -15.53
N GLY A 346 11.03 1.49 -14.50
CA GLY A 346 11.40 1.19 -13.12
C GLY A 346 10.82 2.18 -12.11
N TRP A 347 11.48 2.32 -10.96
CA TRP A 347 11.02 3.16 -9.84
C TRP A 347 11.76 4.49 -9.78
N TYR A 348 11.01 5.58 -9.65
CA TYR A 348 11.49 6.95 -9.63
C TYR A 348 11.35 7.54 -8.23
N LEU A 349 12.42 8.17 -7.73
CA LEU A 349 12.39 8.88 -6.46
C LEU A 349 11.76 10.26 -6.66
N VAL A 350 10.73 10.56 -5.87
CA VAL A 350 10.03 11.84 -5.85
C VAL A 350 10.28 12.49 -4.49
N THR A 351 11.15 13.49 -4.46
CA THR A 351 11.53 14.18 -3.23
C THR A 351 10.45 15.15 -2.75
N LEU A 352 10.04 15.03 -1.48
CA LEU A 352 9.13 15.95 -0.80
C LEU A 352 9.94 17.09 -0.17
N ARG A 353 9.41 18.32 -0.16
CA ARG A 353 10.04 19.40 0.62
C ARG A 353 9.94 19.07 2.11
N GLU A 354 11.01 19.36 2.85
CA GLU A 354 11.00 19.34 4.30
C GLU A 354 10.00 20.39 4.80
N ARG A 355 9.15 20.01 5.76
CA ARG A 355 8.30 20.98 6.44
C ARG A 355 9.24 21.92 7.21
N PRO A 356 9.17 23.25 7.05
CA PRO A 356 9.88 24.12 7.97
C PRO A 356 9.39 23.79 9.38
N ALA A 357 10.32 23.55 10.30
CA ALA A 357 9.99 23.33 11.71
C ALA A 357 9.08 24.47 12.16
N ALA A 358 7.96 24.14 12.82
CA ALA A 358 7.11 25.16 13.41
C ALA A 358 8.01 26.04 14.29
N ALA A 359 8.09 27.34 13.98
CA ALA A 359 8.82 28.28 14.80
C ALA A 359 8.28 28.12 16.22
N SER A 360 9.12 27.68 17.15
CA SER A 360 8.75 27.66 18.56
C SER A 360 8.41 29.10 18.92
N THR A 361 7.14 29.39 19.15
CA THR A 361 6.75 30.58 19.88
C THR A 361 7.25 30.39 21.29
N ALA A 362 8.53 30.73 21.50
CA ALA A 362 9.04 30.98 22.83
C ALA A 362 8.23 32.15 23.38
N GLU A 363 7.43 31.87 24.41
CA GLU A 363 6.85 32.88 25.27
C GLU A 363 7.95 33.85 25.67
N LYS A 364 7.73 35.14 25.39
CA LYS A 364 8.49 36.19 26.06
C LYS A 364 7.91 36.33 27.48
N PRO A 365 8.78 36.55 28.49
CA PRO A 365 8.38 36.65 29.89
C PRO A 365 7.44 37.82 30.16
#